data_AF-A0A6P8WHJ5-F1
#
_entry.id   AF-A0A6P8WHJ5-F1
#
_cell.length_a   1.000
_cell.length_b   1.000
_cell.length_c   1.000
_cell.angle_alpha   90.00
_cell.angle_beta   90.00
_cell.angle_gamma   90.00
#
_symmetry.space_group_name_H-M   'P 1'
#
loop_
_entity.id
_entity.type
_entity.pdbx_description
1 polymer ?
#
loop_
_entity_poly.entity_id
_entity_poly.type
_entity_poly.pdbx_seq_one_letter_code
_entity_poly.pdbx_strand_id
1 'polypeptide(L)'
;MNSNSIRKLLLLPLKRISCPDGLQQVRHHAPIVGPPRFRLSMGQKALYGWGSLLFMMIIPMWSLYSMPRWSALHNNLPWDEDEPTKEVEPKEQ
;
A
#
# COMPACT_ATOMS: atom_id res chain seq x y z
N MET A 1 30.32 6.25 40.47
CA MET A 1 29.37 5.28 39.87
C MET A 1 29.57 5.29 38.35
N ASN A 2 30.03 4.18 37.77
CA ASN A 2 30.43 4.10 36.36
C ASN A 2 29.21 4.04 35.42
N SER A 3 29.12 4.98 34.48
CA SER A 3 28.05 5.11 33.47
C SER A 3 27.89 3.89 32.56
N ASN A 4 28.92 3.04 32.47
CA ASN A 4 28.94 1.81 31.68
C ASN A 4 28.05 0.69 32.25
N SER A 5 27.65 0.77 33.52
CA SER A 5 26.75 -0.23 34.14
C SER A 5 25.28 0.01 33.76
N ILE A 6 24.86 1.27 33.63
CA ILE A 6 23.47 1.66 33.30
C ILE A 6 23.11 1.26 31.86
N ARG A 7 24.06 1.33 30.93
CA ARG A 7 23.85 0.93 29.54
C ARG A 7 23.62 -0.58 29.38
N LYS A 8 24.19 -1.41 30.26
CA LYS A 8 23.93 -2.86 30.28
C LYS A 8 22.56 -3.22 30.84
N LEU A 9 22.00 -2.37 31.72
CA LEU A 9 20.63 -2.53 32.22
C LEU A 9 19.58 -2.13 31.17
N LEU A 10 19.87 -1.11 30.36
CA LEU A 10 18.97 -0.62 29.30
C LEU A 10 19.07 -1.41 27.97
N LEU A 11 20.18 -2.13 27.75
CA LEU A 11 20.37 -3.04 26.61
C LEU A 11 20.07 -4.50 26.99
N LEU A 12 18.93 -4.74 27.65
CA LEU A 12 18.25 -6.04 27.60
C LEU A 12 17.16 -6.00 26.50
N PRO A 13 17.53 -6.14 25.21
CA PRO A 13 16.53 -6.23 24.16
C PRO A 13 15.93 -7.63 24.14
N LEU A 14 14.59 -7.68 24.20
CA LEU A 14 13.76 -8.40 23.21
C LEU A 14 14.08 -9.88 22.91
N LYS A 15 14.76 -10.63 23.79
CA LYS A 15 15.15 -12.03 23.54
C LYS A 15 14.44 -13.07 24.41
N ARG A 16 13.20 -12.77 24.84
CA ARG A 16 12.30 -13.74 25.49
C ARG A 16 10.86 -13.57 25.02
N ILE A 17 10.62 -13.93 23.76
CA ILE A 17 9.33 -14.48 23.35
C ILE A 17 9.64 -15.82 22.68
N SER A 18 10.17 -16.74 23.47
CA SER A 18 10.06 -18.17 23.19
C SER A 18 9.12 -18.67 24.28
N CYS A 19 7.86 -18.88 23.91
CA CYS A 19 6.82 -19.36 24.81
C CYS A 19 7.24 -20.74 25.33
N PRO A 20 7.39 -20.96 26.64
CA PRO A 20 7.43 -22.30 27.17
C PRO A 20 6.00 -22.82 27.24
N ASP A 21 5.82 -24.08 26.85
CA ASP A 21 4.57 -24.81 26.97
C ASP A 21 4.03 -24.76 28.41
N GLY A 22 2.75 -24.40 28.53
CA GLY A 22 1.94 -24.72 29.69
C GLY A 22 1.84 -23.65 30.78
N LEU A 23 0.59 -23.38 31.17
CA LEU A 23 0.13 -22.77 32.43
C LEU A 23 0.20 -21.23 32.55
N GLN A 24 -0.84 -20.54 32.10
CA GLN A 24 -1.97 -20.15 32.98
C GLN A 24 -2.85 -19.12 32.27
N GLN A 25 -4.05 -19.56 31.95
CA GLN A 25 -5.17 -18.73 31.54
C GLN A 25 -5.66 -17.91 32.75
N VAL A 26 -5.08 -16.73 32.96
CA VAL A 26 -5.75 -15.66 33.71
C VAL A 26 -6.75 -15.01 32.76
N ARG A 27 -7.99 -14.76 33.22
CA ARG A 27 -9.14 -14.20 32.50
C ARG A 27 -8.91 -12.76 31.98
N HIS A 28 -7.87 -12.56 31.19
CA HIS A 28 -7.82 -11.49 30.22
C HIS A 28 -8.23 -12.15 28.91
N HIS A 29 -9.33 -11.69 28.30
CA HIS A 29 -9.67 -12.01 26.92
C HIS A 29 -8.62 -11.38 25.99
N ALA A 30 -7.35 -11.78 26.14
CA ALA A 30 -6.36 -11.55 25.13
C ALA A 30 -6.86 -12.35 23.91
N PRO A 31 -6.97 -11.73 22.72
CA PRO A 31 -7.33 -12.47 21.54
C PRO A 31 -6.26 -13.56 21.36
N ILE A 32 -6.66 -14.82 21.54
CA ILE A 32 -5.83 -15.99 21.24
C ILE A 32 -5.81 -16.11 19.72
N VAL A 33 -5.20 -15.13 19.06
CA VAL A 33 -4.86 -15.23 17.65
C VAL A 33 -3.53 -15.96 17.64
N GLY A 34 -3.60 -17.26 17.38
CA GLY A 34 -2.42 -18.05 17.06
C GLY A 34 -1.65 -17.40 15.90
N PRO A 35 -0.35 -17.71 15.75
CA PRO A 35 0.44 -17.17 14.66
C PRO A 35 -0.25 -17.47 13.31
N PRO A 36 -0.17 -16.55 12.34
CA PRO A 36 -0.87 -16.72 11.06
C PRO A 36 -0.45 -18.04 10.41
N ARG A 37 -1.46 -18.83 9.97
CA ARG A 37 -1.25 -20.16 9.34
C ARG A 37 -0.26 -20.08 8.17
N PHE A 38 -0.31 -18.97 7.44
CA PHE A 38 0.63 -18.64 6.36
C PHE A 38 1.37 -17.36 6.71
N ARG A 39 2.70 -17.46 6.85
CA ARG A 39 3.55 -16.29 7.07
C ARG A 39 3.65 -15.50 5.78
N LEU A 40 3.02 -14.32 5.76
CA LEU A 40 3.11 -13.41 4.62
C LEU A 40 4.54 -12.88 4.50
N SER A 41 5.10 -12.96 3.29
CA SER A 41 6.37 -12.31 2.96
C SER A 41 6.23 -10.79 3.02
N MET A 42 7.35 -10.06 3.13
CA MET A 42 7.31 -8.59 3.17
C MET A 42 6.70 -8.00 1.89
N GLY A 43 6.97 -8.61 0.74
CA GLY A 43 6.36 -8.22 -0.54
C GLY A 43 4.86 -8.44 -0.57
N GLN A 44 4.38 -9.58 -0.04
CA GLN A 44 2.93 -9.84 0.06
C GLN A 44 2.24 -8.83 0.97
N LYS A 45 2.86 -8.46 2.10
CA LYS A 45 2.33 -7.40 2.99
C LYS A 45 2.23 -6.05 2.29
N ALA A 46 3.25 -5.69 1.50
CA ALA A 46 3.22 -4.46 0.71
C ALA A 46 2.14 -4.48 -0.36
N LEU A 47 1.96 -5.61 -1.07
CA LEU A 47 0.94 -5.75 -2.11
C LEU A 47 -0.47 -5.67 -1.52
N TYR A 48 -0.76 -6.38 -0.43
CA TYR A 48 -2.08 -6.37 0.19
C TYR A 48 -2.41 -5.06 0.90
N GLY A 49 -1.42 -4.39 1.50
CA GLY A 49 -1.61 -3.08 2.11
C GLY A 49 -1.65 -1.97 1.07
N TRP A 50 -0.50 -1.71 0.45
CA TRP A 50 -0.32 -0.58 -0.47
C TRP A 50 -1.00 -0.79 -1.81
N GLY A 51 -0.99 -2.01 -2.35
CA GLY A 51 -1.63 -2.30 -3.63
C GLY A 51 -3.14 -2.06 -3.60
N SER A 52 -3.81 -2.41 -2.50
CA SER A 52 -5.24 -2.13 -2.32
C SER A 52 -5.54 -0.64 -2.28
N LEU A 53 -4.73 0.13 -1.54
CA LEU A 53 -4.86 1.59 -1.48
C LEU A 53 -4.66 2.22 -2.86
N LEU A 54 -3.63 1.78 -3.58
CA LEU A 54 -3.27 2.31 -4.89
C LEU A 54 -4.38 2.06 -5.91
N PHE A 55 -4.98 0.86 -5.89
CA PHE A 55 -6.12 0.53 -6.75
C PHE A 55 -7.35 1.42 -6.46
N MET A 56 -7.65 1.66 -5.18
CA MET A 56 -8.72 2.56 -4.76
C MET A 56 -8.48 4.01 -5.22
N MET A 57 -7.23 4.44 -5.40
CA MET A 57 -6.91 5.78 -5.91
C MET A 57 -6.87 5.87 -7.43
N ILE A 58 -6.36 4.85 -8.13
CA ILE A 58 -6.26 4.86 -9.60
C ILE A 58 -7.63 4.93 -10.24
N ILE A 59 -8.59 4.11 -9.81
CA ILE A 59 -9.89 4.02 -10.49
C ILE A 59 -10.64 5.37 -10.48
N PRO A 60 -10.79 6.07 -9.34
CA PRO A 60 -11.42 7.38 -9.32
C PRO A 60 -10.68 8.41 -10.16
N MET A 61 -9.35 8.43 -10.11
CA MET A 61 -8.57 9.38 -10.92
C MET A 61 -8.77 9.11 -12.41
N TRP A 62 -8.68 7.85 -12.84
CA TRP A 62 -8.90 7.46 -14.22
C TRP A 62 -10.32 7.77 -14.70
N SER A 63 -11.32 7.54 -13.84
CA SER A 63 -12.71 7.91 -14.13
C SER A 63 -12.88 9.42 -14.30
N LEU A 64 -12.30 10.22 -13.40
CA LEU A 64 -12.34 11.68 -13.49
C LEU A 64 -11.67 12.22 -14.75
N TYR A 65 -10.52 11.64 -15.15
CA TYR A 65 -9.85 12.01 -16.41
C TYR A 65 -10.63 11.58 -17.65
N SER A 66 -11.38 10.47 -17.58
CA SER A 66 -12.17 9.98 -18.71
C SER A 66 -13.52 10.69 -18.87
N MET A 67 -14.00 11.37 -17.82
CA MET A 67 -15.31 12.04 -17.80
C MET A 67 -15.48 13.13 -18.89
N PRO A 68 -14.52 14.05 -19.11
CA PRO A 68 -14.68 15.08 -20.14
C PRO A 68 -14.86 14.50 -21.55
N ARG A 69 -14.06 13.47 -21.88
CA ARG A 69 -14.16 12.74 -23.15
C ARG A 69 -15.50 12.02 -23.28
N TRP A 70 -15.93 11.32 -22.23
CA TRP A 70 -17.22 10.63 -22.23
C TRP A 70 -18.39 11.61 -22.37
N SER A 71 -18.32 12.77 -21.70
CA SER A 71 -19.30 13.84 -21.79
C SER A 71 -19.39 14.42 -23.21
N ALA A 72 -18.26 14.70 -23.86
CA ALA A 72 -18.23 15.23 -25.21
C ALA A 72 -18.86 14.27 -26.23
N LEU A 73 -18.57 12.97 -26.10
CA LEU A 73 -19.14 11.92 -26.95
C LEU A 73 -20.68 11.89 -26.90
N HIS A 74 -21.27 12.05 -25.71
CA HIS A 74 -22.72 11.98 -25.54
C HIS A 74 -23.43 13.31 -25.83
N ASN A 75 -22.71 14.43 -25.73
CA ASN A 75 -23.24 15.76 -26.05
C ASN A 75 -22.99 16.17 -27.51
N ASN A 76 -22.37 15.31 -28.33
CA ASN A 76 -21.94 15.61 -29.70
C ASN A 76 -21.08 16.89 -29.79
N LEU A 77 -20.28 17.17 -28.76
CA LEU A 77 -19.30 18.25 -28.83
C LEU A 77 -18.08 17.76 -29.61
N PRO A 78 -17.51 18.58 -30.50
CA PRO A 78 -16.22 18.25 -31.11
C PRO A 78 -15.18 18.17 -29.99
N TRP A 79 -14.54 17.00 -29.85
CA TRP A 79 -13.42 16.79 -28.94
C TRP A 79 -12.14 16.96 -29.75
N ASP A 80 -11.38 18.02 -29.48
CA ASP A 80 -10.20 18.43 -30.27
C ASP A 80 -9.08 17.37 -30.36
N GLU A 81 -9.14 16.28 -29.59
CA GLU A 81 -8.13 15.21 -29.60
C GLU A 81 -8.41 14.07 -30.60
N ASP A 82 -9.53 14.10 -31.34
CA ASP A 82 -9.77 13.16 -32.44
C ASP A 82 -9.01 13.54 -33.73
N GLU A 83 -8.31 14.69 -33.76
CA GLU A 83 -7.25 14.89 -34.74
C GLU A 83 -5.96 14.27 -34.21
N PRO A 84 -5.48 13.13 -34.75
CA PRO A 84 -4.08 12.77 -34.54
C PRO A 84 -3.26 13.97 -35.00
N THR A 85 -2.32 14.42 -34.19
CA THR A 85 -1.25 15.35 -34.58
C THR A 85 -0.73 14.91 -35.95
N LYS A 86 -1.26 15.51 -37.01
CA LYS A 86 -0.80 15.31 -38.38
C LYS A 86 0.57 15.95 -38.37
N GLU A 87 1.58 15.10 -38.32
CA GLU A 87 2.98 15.47 -38.44
C GLU A 87 3.08 16.55 -39.50
N VAL A 88 3.49 17.76 -39.10
CA VAL A 88 3.72 18.86 -40.02
C VAL A 88 4.97 18.47 -40.80
N GLU A 89 4.79 17.76 -41.92
CA GLU A 89 5.86 17.59 -42.89
C GLU A 89 6.29 18.99 -43.36
N PRO A 90 7.58 19.37 -43.20
CA PRO A 90 8.05 20.65 -43.67
C PRO A 90 8.04 20.60 -45.20
N LYS A 91 7.26 21.48 -45.83
CA LYS A 91 7.32 21.66 -47.28
C LYS A 91 8.66 22.33 -47.61
N GLU A 92 9.58 21.57 -48.19
CA GLU A 92 10.78 22.11 -48.84
C GLU A 92 10.35 23.08 -49.96
N GLN A 93 10.83 24.33 -49.88
CA GLN A 93 10.75 25.34 -50.92
C GLN A 93 12.13 25.53 -51.55
#